data_AF-A0A9R1HTF3-F1
#
_entry.id   AF-A0A9R1HTF3-F1
#
_cell.length_a   1.000
_cell.length_b   1.000
_cell.length_c   1.000
_cell.angle_alpha   90.00
_cell.angle_beta   90.00
_cell.angle_gamma   90.00
#
_symmetry.space_group_name_H-M   'P 1'
#
loop_
_entity.id
_entity.type
_entity.pdbx_description
1 polymer ?
#
loop_
_entity_poly.entity_id
_entity_poly.type
_entity_poly.pdbx_seq_one_letter_code
_entity_poly.pdbx_strand_id
1 'polypeptide(L)'
;MELSGSVACPTAAQARLLRPPADLRQLASPRYISCRSFAVRSKVTKAMPSLSVSFQPAFRQPVTRATWKKKHNIACYQRQGAPQIEAKSMEEVYDALAEHLLSVSQSIDNLDSKYIVGLAGPPGAGKSTVASEVVRRVNMRWSQKHAKDSSPNSNEDIATMLPMDGFHLYRSQLDAMEDPKEAHARRGAPWTFNPSLFLKCLQTLKEEGSVYAPSFDHGVGDPVENDIFVKPQHKIVIVEGNYLLLEEDVWRDIRDMFDEKWFIDIDIDVSMQRVLQRHIGTGKEPDVAAWRISYNDRPNAELIMESKKAADLVIRSVDY
;
A
#
# COMPACT_ATOMS: atom_id res chain seq x y z
N MET A 1 -6.55 58.96 35.07
CA MET A 1 -6.61 57.60 34.48
C MET A 1 -6.71 57.80 32.97
N GLU A 2 -5.58 58.18 32.38
CA GLU A 2 -4.67 57.29 31.61
C GLU A 2 -5.25 57.01 30.20
N LEU A 3 -4.91 57.86 29.21
CA LEU A 3 -3.78 57.79 28.25
C LEU A 3 -4.15 56.92 27.02
N SER A 4 -4.49 57.51 25.85
CA SER A 4 -3.61 57.94 24.73
C SER A 4 -2.79 56.78 24.12
N GLY A 5 -2.65 56.59 22.80
CA GLY A 5 -2.80 57.49 21.67
C GLY A 5 -2.53 56.79 20.33
N SER A 6 -2.23 57.58 19.31
CA SER A 6 -2.47 57.32 17.90
C SER A 6 -1.23 56.95 17.06
N VAL A 7 -1.44 56.09 16.06
CA VAL A 7 -1.04 56.18 14.62
C VAL A 7 0.45 56.24 14.19
N ALA A 8 0.74 55.38 13.17
CA ALA A 8 1.66 55.48 12.01
C ALA A 8 2.99 54.66 11.93
N CYS A 9 3.10 53.88 10.84
CA CYS A 9 4.33 53.41 10.14
C CYS A 9 5.01 54.58 9.35
N PRO A 10 6.19 54.48 8.65
CA PRO A 10 6.94 53.30 8.15
C PRO A 10 8.52 53.42 8.11
N THR A 11 9.17 52.46 7.41
CA THR A 11 10.49 52.49 6.70
C THR A 11 11.80 52.02 7.38
N ALA A 12 12.78 51.69 6.52
CA ALA A 12 13.75 50.59 6.61
C ALA A 12 15.20 50.99 6.97
N ALA A 13 15.98 49.94 7.34
CA ALA A 13 17.43 49.73 7.17
C ALA A 13 18.45 50.47 8.08
N GLN A 14 19.26 49.72 8.86
CA GLN A 14 20.71 49.45 8.61
C GLN A 14 21.45 48.74 9.77
N ALA A 15 22.60 48.12 9.40
CA ALA A 15 23.76 47.58 10.17
C ALA A 15 23.82 46.03 10.32
N ARG A 16 24.62 45.31 9.52
CA ARG A 16 26.07 44.93 9.68
C ARG A 16 26.30 44.09 10.95
N LEU A 17 27.08 43.00 11.00
CA LEU A 17 28.13 42.35 10.20
C LEU A 17 28.37 40.98 10.85
N LEU A 18 28.81 39.96 10.10
CA LEU A 18 29.92 39.02 10.43
C LEU A 18 29.93 37.82 9.45
N ARG A 19 31.01 37.71 8.67
CA ARG A 19 31.48 36.47 7.98
C ARG A 19 32.72 35.96 8.72
N PRO A 20 33.08 34.68 8.53
CA PRO A 20 34.41 34.38 7.95
C PRO A 20 34.36 33.13 7.00
N PRO A 21 35.48 32.54 6.52
CA PRO A 21 36.06 32.84 5.21
C PRO A 21 36.17 31.63 4.26
N ALA A 22 36.53 31.91 3.01
CA ALA A 22 36.91 30.94 1.99
C ALA A 22 38.44 30.89 1.85
N ASP A 23 39.01 29.70 1.68
CA ASP A 23 40.14 29.47 0.75
C ASP A 23 40.39 27.98 0.51
N LEU A 24 40.55 27.59 -0.76
CA LEU A 24 41.53 26.60 -1.26
C LEU A 24 41.24 26.27 -2.74
N ARG A 25 42.08 26.81 -3.63
CA ARG A 25 42.28 26.32 -5.00
C ARG A 25 43.25 25.14 -4.98
N GLN A 26 43.07 24.17 -5.89
CA GLN A 26 44.06 23.66 -6.87
C GLN A 26 43.60 22.28 -7.41
N LEU A 27 43.26 22.19 -8.70
CA LEU A 27 44.07 21.68 -9.82
C LEU A 27 43.98 20.15 -10.02
N ALA A 28 43.43 19.74 -11.17
CA ALA A 28 44.07 18.93 -12.22
C ALA A 28 43.13 17.87 -12.85
N SER A 29 42.81 18.09 -14.13
CA SER A 29 42.48 17.06 -15.13
C SER A 29 43.77 16.57 -15.83
N PRO A 30 43.83 15.33 -16.34
CA PRO A 30 44.06 15.18 -17.80
C PRO A 30 43.37 13.93 -18.43
N ARG A 31 42.71 14.07 -19.59
CA ARG A 31 43.15 13.81 -20.99
C ARG A 31 43.12 12.35 -21.48
N TYR A 32 42.38 12.19 -22.58
CA TYR A 32 42.49 11.19 -23.65
C TYR A 32 43.91 11.00 -24.21
N ILE A 33 44.21 9.79 -24.72
CA ILE A 33 45.03 9.40 -25.92
C ILE A 33 44.99 7.84 -25.97
N SER A 34 44.27 7.23 -26.92
CA SER A 34 44.67 6.77 -28.27
C SER A 34 45.27 5.35 -28.34
N CYS A 35 44.69 4.55 -29.24
CA CYS A 35 45.08 3.21 -29.65
C CYS A 35 46.55 3.03 -30.01
N ARG A 36 47.09 1.83 -29.73
CA ARG A 36 47.85 1.04 -30.72
C ARG A 36 47.91 -0.44 -30.33
N SER A 37 47.82 -1.23 -31.40
CA SER A 37 47.79 -2.68 -31.54
C SER A 37 49.03 -3.37 -30.97
N PHE A 38 48.89 -4.60 -30.50
CA PHE A 38 49.87 -5.68 -30.77
C PHE A 38 49.20 -7.04 -30.61
N ALA A 39 49.25 -7.83 -31.68
CA ALA A 39 48.84 -9.22 -31.72
C ALA A 39 50.00 -10.10 -31.26
N VAL A 40 49.72 -11.11 -30.41
CA VAL A 40 50.54 -12.33 -30.32
C VAL A 40 49.60 -13.52 -30.14
N ARG A 41 49.71 -14.47 -31.07
CA ARG A 41 49.18 -15.84 -30.98
C ARG A 41 50.10 -16.67 -30.09
N SER A 42 49.56 -17.49 -29.21
CA SER A 42 50.04 -18.86 -29.00
C SER A 42 48.98 -19.73 -28.32
N LYS A 43 48.96 -21.00 -28.73
CA LYS A 43 48.02 -22.06 -28.37
C LYS A 43 48.40 -22.71 -27.02
N VAL A 44 47.45 -23.45 -26.46
CA VAL A 44 47.56 -24.79 -25.82
C VAL A 44 46.99 -24.89 -24.38
N THR A 45 45.81 -25.53 -24.33
CA THR A 45 45.25 -26.49 -23.34
C THR A 45 45.30 -26.23 -21.83
N LYS A 46 44.12 -26.22 -21.19
CA LYS A 46 43.57 -27.36 -20.41
C LYS A 46 42.18 -27.02 -19.87
N ALA A 47 41.28 -28.00 -19.93
CA ALA A 47 39.94 -27.95 -19.40
C ALA A 47 39.93 -27.99 -17.86
N MET A 48 39.02 -27.22 -17.25
CA MET A 48 38.50 -27.37 -15.89
C MET A 48 37.00 -26.97 -15.91
N PRO A 49 36.15 -27.61 -15.09
CA PRO A 49 34.71 -27.64 -15.29
C PRO A 49 34.01 -26.35 -14.86
N SER A 50 33.08 -25.88 -15.68
CA SER A 50 32.11 -24.86 -15.31
C SER A 50 31.09 -25.45 -14.33
N LEU A 51 31.13 -25.02 -13.08
CA LEU A 51 30.02 -25.15 -12.14
C LEU A 51 28.88 -24.23 -12.62
N SER A 52 27.97 -24.77 -13.42
CA SER A 52 26.68 -24.14 -13.68
C SER A 52 25.78 -24.37 -12.46
N VAL A 53 25.73 -23.41 -11.54
CA VAL A 53 24.67 -23.35 -10.54
C VAL A 53 23.40 -22.89 -11.27
N SER A 54 22.56 -23.85 -11.64
CA SER A 54 21.21 -23.57 -12.10
C SER A 54 20.35 -23.23 -10.89
N PHE A 55 20.12 -21.93 -10.68
CA PHE A 55 19.12 -21.47 -9.72
C PHE A 55 17.74 -21.64 -10.39
N GLN A 56 17.07 -22.75 -10.10
CA GLN A 56 15.64 -22.84 -10.36
C GLN A 56 14.92 -22.20 -9.17
N PRO A 57 14.11 -21.15 -9.36
CA PRO A 57 13.21 -20.72 -8.30
C PRO A 57 12.18 -21.85 -8.10
N ALA A 58 12.15 -22.41 -6.91
CA ALA A 58 11.11 -23.34 -6.50
C ALA A 58 9.77 -22.60 -6.54
N PHE A 59 8.99 -22.80 -7.60
CA PHE A 59 7.59 -22.42 -7.67
C PHE A 59 6.86 -23.12 -6.52
N ARG A 60 6.57 -22.37 -5.45
CA ARG A 60 5.64 -22.83 -4.42
C ARG A 60 4.26 -22.88 -5.06
N GLN A 61 3.63 -24.05 -5.03
CA GLN A 61 2.24 -24.19 -5.46
C GLN A 61 1.36 -23.31 -4.56
N PRO A 62 0.44 -22.52 -5.13
CA PRO A 62 -0.49 -21.74 -4.34
C PRO A 62 -1.33 -22.68 -3.47
N VAL A 63 -1.63 -22.26 -2.24
CA VAL A 63 -2.61 -22.94 -1.38
C VAL A 63 -3.95 -22.90 -2.12
N THR A 64 -4.31 -24.00 -2.77
CA THR A 64 -5.46 -24.04 -3.66
C THR A 64 -6.77 -23.82 -2.91
N ARG A 65 -7.77 -23.28 -3.61
CA ARG A 65 -9.20 -23.11 -3.26
C ARG A 65 -9.88 -24.31 -2.54
N ALA A 66 -9.25 -25.48 -2.51
CA ALA A 66 -9.77 -26.70 -1.92
C ALA A 66 -9.51 -26.83 -0.41
N THR A 67 -8.43 -26.27 0.14
CA THR A 67 -8.07 -26.42 1.56
C THR A 67 -8.91 -25.53 2.48
N TRP A 68 -9.31 -24.35 2.01
CA TRP A 68 -10.16 -23.40 2.74
C TRP A 68 -11.54 -23.97 3.10
N LYS A 69 -12.14 -24.77 2.20
CA LYS A 69 -13.51 -25.33 2.32
C LYS A 69 -13.69 -26.31 3.49
N LYS A 70 -12.61 -26.90 3.99
CA LYS A 70 -12.69 -28.06 4.89
C LYS A 70 -12.65 -27.70 6.38
N LYS A 71 -12.28 -26.45 6.72
CA LYS A 71 -11.95 -26.06 8.10
C LYS A 71 -12.91 -25.04 8.72
N HIS A 72 -13.62 -24.26 7.91
CA HIS A 72 -14.60 -23.27 8.36
C HIS A 72 -15.93 -23.58 7.67
N ASN A 73 -17.04 -23.63 8.43
CA ASN A 73 -18.40 -23.93 7.96
C ASN A 73 -18.93 -22.86 6.98
N ILE A 74 -18.33 -22.79 5.80
CA ILE A 74 -18.64 -21.80 4.77
C ILE A 74 -19.57 -22.50 3.77
N ALA A 75 -20.84 -22.09 3.76
CA ALA A 75 -21.81 -22.63 2.83
C ALA A 75 -21.45 -22.20 1.40
N CYS A 76 -20.95 -23.16 0.61
CA CYS A 76 -20.62 -22.94 -0.79
C CYS A 76 -21.83 -23.35 -1.64
N TYR A 77 -22.62 -22.38 -2.11
CA TYR A 77 -23.46 -22.62 -3.28
C TYR A 77 -22.59 -22.50 -4.53
N GLN A 78 -22.48 -23.59 -5.29
CA GLN A 78 -21.89 -23.60 -6.63
C GLN A 78 -22.64 -22.61 -7.54
N ARG A 79 -22.10 -21.40 -7.69
CA ARG A 79 -22.27 -20.52 -8.86
C ARG A 79 -20.93 -19.81 -9.12
N GLN A 80 -20.65 -19.50 -10.37
CA GLN A 80 -19.36 -19.07 -10.93
C GLN A 80 -18.77 -17.77 -10.32
N GLY A 81 -18.39 -17.77 -9.05
CA GLY A 81 -17.79 -16.61 -8.36
C GLY A 81 -16.82 -17.01 -7.24
N ALA A 82 -16.08 -16.02 -6.75
CA ALA A 82 -15.25 -16.14 -5.57
C ALA A 82 -16.10 -16.57 -4.35
N PRO A 83 -15.56 -17.42 -3.46
CA PRO A 83 -16.20 -17.69 -2.18
C PRO A 83 -16.58 -16.41 -1.44
N GLN A 84 -17.71 -16.44 -0.76
CA GLN A 84 -18.19 -15.32 0.03
C GLN A 84 -18.33 -15.73 1.49
N ILE A 85 -17.98 -14.84 2.41
CA ILE A 85 -18.25 -15.06 3.82
C ILE A 85 -19.75 -14.83 4.07
N GLU A 86 -20.41 -15.85 4.61
CA GLU A 86 -21.74 -15.74 5.20
C GLU A 86 -21.58 -15.61 6.72
N ALA A 87 -21.89 -14.44 7.25
CA ALA A 87 -21.81 -14.13 8.67
C ALA A 87 -23.00 -13.25 9.06
N LYS A 88 -23.42 -13.32 10.33
CA LYS A 88 -24.58 -12.56 10.83
C LYS A 88 -24.20 -11.13 11.23
N SER A 89 -22.92 -10.85 11.44
CA SER A 89 -22.39 -9.56 11.84
C SER A 89 -20.97 -9.35 11.31
N MET A 90 -20.52 -8.09 11.25
CA MET A 90 -19.11 -7.80 10.93
C MET A 90 -18.14 -8.37 11.97
N GLU A 91 -18.54 -8.49 13.24
CA GLU A 91 -17.72 -9.10 14.29
C GLU A 91 -17.36 -10.56 13.95
N GLU A 92 -18.34 -11.35 13.52
CA GLU A 92 -18.12 -12.72 13.06
C GLU A 92 -17.23 -12.77 11.82
N VAL A 93 -17.38 -11.81 10.89
CA VAL A 93 -16.49 -11.69 9.72
C VAL A 93 -15.04 -11.43 10.17
N TYR A 94 -14.82 -10.48 11.07
CA TYR A 94 -13.47 -10.14 11.54
C TYR A 94 -12.80 -11.32 12.24
N ASP A 95 -13.55 -12.04 13.07
CA ASP A 95 -13.07 -13.23 13.76
C ASP A 95 -12.70 -14.36 12.79
N ALA A 96 -13.54 -14.60 11.78
CA ALA A 96 -13.27 -15.63 10.77
C ALA A 96 -12.03 -15.30 9.91
N LEU A 97 -11.90 -14.05 9.46
CA LEU A 97 -10.74 -13.59 8.71
C LEU A 97 -9.45 -13.66 9.54
N ALA A 98 -9.50 -13.25 10.81
CA ALA A 98 -8.33 -13.32 11.70
C ALA A 98 -7.90 -14.78 11.98
N GLU A 99 -8.86 -15.68 12.19
CA GLU A 99 -8.57 -17.11 12.38
C GLU A 99 -7.94 -17.72 11.13
N HIS A 100 -8.46 -17.39 9.94
CA HIS A 100 -7.90 -17.82 8.67
C HIS A 100 -6.44 -17.39 8.53
N LEU A 101 -6.13 -16.11 8.75
CA LEU A 101 -4.76 -15.59 8.63
C LEU A 101 -3.80 -16.23 9.65
N LEU A 102 -4.23 -16.46 10.89
CA LEU A 102 -3.45 -17.19 11.90
C LEU A 102 -3.21 -18.65 11.54
N SER A 103 -4.12 -19.25 10.77
CA SER A 103 -3.94 -20.62 10.29
C SER A 103 -2.90 -20.71 9.19
N VAL A 104 -2.85 -19.70 8.30
CA VAL A 104 -1.88 -19.61 7.22
C VAL A 104 -0.49 -19.24 7.75
N SER A 105 -0.39 -18.34 8.74
CA SER A 105 0.90 -17.94 9.30
C SER A 105 1.71 -19.08 9.93
N GLN A 106 1.04 -20.14 10.39
CA GLN A 106 1.68 -21.35 10.92
C GLN A 106 2.47 -22.13 9.87
N SER A 107 2.21 -21.89 8.58
CA SER A 107 2.94 -22.51 7.46
C SER A 107 4.10 -21.67 6.93
N ILE A 108 4.33 -20.48 7.52
CA ILE A 108 5.39 -19.56 7.11
C ILE A 108 6.64 -19.85 7.96
N ASP A 109 7.51 -20.72 7.45
CA ASP A 109 8.72 -21.15 8.17
C ASP A 109 9.88 -20.14 8.09
N ASN A 110 9.87 -19.24 7.10
CA ASN A 110 10.96 -18.27 6.87
C ASN A 110 10.59 -16.87 7.40
N LEU A 111 11.49 -16.27 8.18
CA LEU A 111 11.28 -14.93 8.73
C LEU A 111 11.13 -13.84 7.66
N ASP A 112 11.80 -13.99 6.52
CA ASP A 112 11.77 -12.97 5.46
C ASP A 112 10.51 -13.09 4.60
N SER A 113 9.89 -14.26 4.56
CA SER A 113 8.66 -14.48 3.82
C SER A 113 7.47 -13.75 4.46
N LYS A 114 6.75 -13.00 3.62
CA LYS A 114 5.54 -12.27 3.98
C LYS A 114 4.35 -12.92 3.31
N TYR A 115 3.24 -12.96 4.04
CA TYR A 115 1.94 -13.30 3.50
C TYR A 115 1.14 -12.03 3.30
N ILE A 116 0.99 -11.63 2.04
CA ILE A 116 0.45 -10.34 1.65
C ILE A 116 -0.97 -10.52 1.14
N VAL A 117 -1.92 -9.91 1.83
CA VAL A 117 -3.34 -9.90 1.46
C VAL A 117 -3.67 -8.56 0.83
N GLY A 118 -4.19 -8.55 -0.39
CA GLY A 118 -4.72 -7.35 -1.02
C GLY A 118 -6.21 -7.20 -0.71
N LEU A 119 -6.61 -6.17 0.05
CA LEU A 119 -8.00 -5.86 0.38
C LEU A 119 -8.51 -4.67 -0.46
N ALA A 120 -9.29 -4.99 -1.48
CA ALA A 120 -9.90 -4.01 -2.38
C ALA A 120 -11.38 -3.74 -2.09
N GLY A 121 -11.91 -2.69 -2.70
CA GLY A 121 -13.31 -2.29 -2.59
C GLY A 121 -13.48 -0.80 -2.87
N PRO A 122 -14.69 -0.34 -3.23
CA PRO A 122 -14.91 1.06 -3.60
C PRO A 122 -14.70 2.02 -2.41
N PRO A 123 -14.55 3.33 -2.66
CA PRO A 123 -14.64 4.36 -1.62
C PRO A 123 -15.91 4.20 -0.79
N GLY A 124 -15.82 4.32 0.54
CA GLY A 124 -16.98 4.15 1.43
C GLY A 124 -17.32 2.69 1.80
N ALA A 125 -16.59 1.70 1.27
CA ALA A 125 -16.81 0.29 1.61
C ALA A 125 -16.36 -0.13 3.02
N GLY A 126 -15.51 0.67 3.69
CA GLY A 126 -14.98 0.36 5.03
C GLY A 126 -13.68 -0.48 5.04
N LYS A 127 -12.89 -0.46 3.96
CA LYS A 127 -11.62 -1.20 3.82
C LYS A 127 -10.69 -1.03 5.02
N SER A 128 -10.35 0.21 5.37
CA SER A 128 -9.42 0.49 6.47
C SER A 128 -9.96 -0.03 7.81
N THR A 129 -11.28 0.03 8.04
CA THR A 129 -11.92 -0.57 9.23
C THR A 129 -11.79 -2.08 9.25
N VAL A 130 -12.09 -2.77 8.13
CA VAL A 130 -11.93 -4.23 8.04
C VAL A 130 -10.47 -4.62 8.27
N ALA A 131 -9.53 -3.96 7.59
CA ALA A 131 -8.10 -4.24 7.73
C ALA A 131 -7.61 -4.02 9.17
N SER A 132 -7.95 -2.88 9.78
CA SER A 132 -7.53 -2.57 11.16
C SER A 132 -8.12 -3.56 12.17
N GLU A 133 -9.39 -3.90 12.04
CA GLU A 133 -10.08 -4.82 12.95
C GLU A 133 -9.59 -6.26 12.83
N VAL A 134 -9.24 -6.71 11.62
CA VAL A 134 -8.63 -8.03 11.39
C VAL A 134 -7.20 -8.07 11.94
N VAL A 135 -6.36 -7.08 11.62
CA VAL A 135 -4.99 -6.98 12.17
C VAL A 135 -5.00 -7.00 13.69
N ARG A 136 -5.87 -6.18 14.31
CA ARG A 136 -6.02 -6.12 15.77
C ARG A 136 -6.36 -7.49 16.37
N ARG A 137 -7.31 -8.23 15.77
CA ARG A 137 -7.72 -9.57 16.24
C ARG A 137 -6.63 -10.62 16.04
N VAL A 138 -5.90 -10.56 14.92
CA VAL A 138 -4.75 -11.46 14.67
C VAL A 138 -3.70 -11.27 15.76
N ASN A 139 -3.28 -10.03 16.01
CA ASN A 139 -2.24 -9.73 17.01
C ASN A 139 -2.69 -10.05 18.43
N MET A 140 -3.96 -9.74 18.79
CA MET A 140 -4.52 -10.10 20.09
C MET A 140 -4.49 -11.61 20.35
N ARG A 141 -4.97 -12.41 19.39
CA ARG A 141 -5.00 -13.87 19.50
C ARG A 141 -3.60 -14.48 19.49
N TRP A 142 -2.68 -13.90 18.72
CA TRP A 142 -1.27 -14.27 18.71
C TRP A 142 -0.64 -14.09 20.09
N SER A 143 -0.72 -12.88 20.66
CA SER A 143 -0.20 -12.56 21.99
C SER A 143 -0.78 -13.49 23.06
N GLN A 144 -2.09 -13.77 23.04
CA GLN A 144 -2.72 -14.69 23.99
C GLN A 144 -2.16 -16.12 23.93
N LYS A 145 -1.90 -16.64 22.72
CA LYS A 145 -1.35 -18.00 22.53
C LYS A 145 0.11 -18.08 22.97
N HIS A 146 0.86 -17.00 22.82
CA HIS A 146 2.28 -16.91 23.14
C HIS A 146 2.58 -16.27 24.50
N ALA A 147 1.56 -15.90 25.29
CA ALA A 147 1.71 -15.28 26.61
C ALA A 147 2.47 -16.14 27.64
N LYS A 148 2.56 -17.46 27.43
CA LYS A 148 3.33 -18.39 28.28
C LYS A 148 4.73 -18.70 27.74
N ASP A 149 5.07 -18.15 26.58
CA ASP A 149 6.36 -18.33 25.94
C ASP A 149 7.30 -17.21 26.41
N SER A 150 8.34 -17.60 27.14
CA SER A 150 9.35 -16.69 27.70
C SER A 150 10.30 -16.11 26.65
N SER A 151 10.11 -16.39 25.35
CA SER A 151 10.95 -15.82 24.30
C SER A 151 10.72 -14.31 24.19
N PRO A 152 11.79 -13.50 24.01
CA PRO A 152 11.70 -12.04 24.01
C PRO A 152 10.84 -11.45 22.88
N ASN A 153 10.52 -12.25 21.84
CA ASN A 153 9.75 -11.84 20.68
C ASN A 153 8.31 -12.41 20.68
N SER A 154 7.90 -13.13 21.73
CA SER A 154 6.59 -13.79 21.81
C SER A 154 5.41 -12.81 21.84
N ASN A 155 5.66 -11.56 22.20
CA ASN A 155 4.64 -10.53 22.40
C ASN A 155 4.66 -9.43 21.34
N GLU A 156 5.42 -9.60 20.25
CA GLU A 156 5.41 -8.66 19.14
C GLU A 156 4.23 -8.91 18.19
N ASP A 157 3.72 -7.84 17.59
CA ASP A 157 2.72 -7.90 16.55
C ASP A 157 3.26 -8.66 15.32
N ILE A 158 2.47 -9.59 14.80
CA ILE A 158 2.80 -10.39 13.63
C ILE A 158 2.05 -9.95 12.38
N ALA A 159 1.04 -9.11 12.53
CA ALA A 159 0.25 -8.56 11.45
C ALA A 159 0.32 -7.04 11.45
N THR A 160 0.34 -6.46 10.25
CA THR A 160 0.25 -5.02 10.07
C THR A 160 -0.58 -4.68 8.83
N MET A 161 -0.91 -3.40 8.68
CA MET A 161 -1.63 -2.86 7.53
C MET A 161 -0.72 -1.92 6.73
N LEU A 162 -0.85 -1.96 5.40
CA LEU A 162 -0.18 -1.04 4.49
C LEU A 162 -1.23 -0.36 3.58
N PRO A 163 -1.56 0.92 3.82
CA PRO A 163 -2.52 1.65 2.99
C PRO A 163 -1.90 2.08 1.67
N MET A 164 -2.67 1.94 0.59
CA MET A 164 -2.33 2.40 -0.75
C MET A 164 -2.31 3.94 -0.86
N ASP A 165 -3.02 4.66 0.00
CA ASP A 165 -3.18 6.11 -0.10
C ASP A 165 -1.85 6.88 -0.03
N GLY A 166 -0.81 6.33 0.60
CA GLY A 166 0.52 6.94 0.60
C GLY A 166 1.18 7.03 -0.77
N PHE A 167 0.65 6.32 -1.78
CA PHE A 167 1.19 6.29 -3.14
C PHE A 167 0.44 7.22 -4.11
N HIS A 168 -0.37 8.16 -3.60
CA HIS A 168 -0.87 9.27 -4.42
C HIS A 168 0.29 10.05 -5.03
N LEU A 169 0.09 10.61 -6.22
CA LEU A 169 0.97 11.66 -6.71
C LEU A 169 0.86 12.89 -5.81
N TYR A 170 1.98 13.57 -5.62
CA TYR A 170 2.04 14.84 -4.90
C TYR A 170 1.21 15.90 -5.61
N ARG A 171 0.63 16.85 -4.88
CA ARG A 171 -0.05 18.01 -5.49
C ARG A 171 0.82 18.74 -6.51
N SER A 172 2.10 18.92 -6.20
CA SER A 172 3.07 19.54 -7.10
C SER A 172 3.27 18.76 -8.41
N GLN A 173 3.10 17.44 -8.39
CA GLN A 173 3.13 16.62 -9.60
C GLN A 173 1.83 16.75 -10.39
N LEU A 174 0.68 16.84 -9.71
CA LEU A 174 -0.60 17.12 -10.36
C LEU A 174 -0.60 18.53 -11.00
N ASP A 175 0.01 19.52 -10.33
CA ASP A 175 0.18 20.89 -10.84
C ASP A 175 1.01 20.96 -12.13
N ALA A 176 1.88 19.96 -12.35
CA ALA A 176 2.75 19.85 -13.52
C ALA A 176 2.14 19.04 -14.67
N MET A 177 0.92 18.50 -14.52
CA MET A 177 0.23 17.78 -15.58
C MET A 177 -0.32 18.72 -16.66
N GLU A 178 -0.73 18.16 -17.80
CA GLU A 178 -1.29 18.93 -18.92
C GLU A 178 -2.55 19.70 -18.53
N ASP A 179 -3.45 19.08 -17.76
CA ASP A 179 -4.61 19.74 -17.15
C ASP A 179 -4.58 19.58 -15.62
N PRO A 180 -3.95 20.52 -14.89
CA PRO A 180 -3.90 20.48 -13.43
C PRO A 180 -5.29 20.56 -12.78
N LYS A 181 -6.24 21.29 -13.38
CA LYS A 181 -7.58 21.44 -12.79
C LYS A 181 -8.30 20.11 -12.79
N GLU A 182 -8.23 19.38 -13.90
CA GLU A 182 -8.77 18.03 -14.01
C GLU A 182 -8.03 17.05 -13.09
N ALA A 183 -6.70 17.13 -13.03
CA ALA A 183 -5.88 16.31 -12.12
C ALA A 183 -6.30 16.44 -10.65
N HIS A 184 -6.55 17.68 -10.17
CA HIS A 184 -7.05 17.91 -8.81
C HIS A 184 -8.52 17.51 -8.63
N ALA A 185 -9.36 17.75 -9.64
CA ALA A 185 -10.78 17.36 -9.61
C ALA A 185 -10.96 15.84 -9.53
N ARG A 186 -10.13 15.09 -10.27
CA ARG A 186 -10.10 13.63 -10.33
C ARG A 186 -9.13 12.97 -9.36
N ARG A 187 -8.52 13.73 -8.44
CA ARG A 187 -7.60 13.16 -7.47
C ARG A 187 -8.27 12.05 -6.66
N GLY A 188 -7.63 10.89 -6.66
CA GLY A 188 -8.19 9.63 -6.18
C GLY A 188 -8.51 8.66 -7.32
N ALA A 189 -8.50 9.07 -8.59
CA ALA A 189 -8.56 8.18 -9.76
C ALA A 189 -7.24 7.41 -9.97
N PRO A 190 -7.22 6.25 -10.66
CA PRO A 190 -6.02 5.40 -10.77
C PRO A 190 -4.78 6.13 -11.31
N TRP A 191 -4.95 7.01 -12.29
CA TRP A 191 -3.86 7.77 -12.92
C TRP A 191 -3.32 8.92 -12.05
N THR A 192 -3.95 9.19 -10.90
CA THR A 192 -3.46 10.17 -9.91
C THR A 192 -2.59 9.53 -8.81
N PHE A 193 -2.24 8.24 -8.98
CA PHE A 193 -1.31 7.50 -8.14
C PHE A 193 0.00 7.22 -8.88
N ASN A 194 1.02 6.81 -8.12
CA ASN A 194 2.27 6.28 -8.65
C ASN A 194 2.31 4.74 -8.47
N PRO A 195 1.71 3.95 -9.37
CA PRO A 195 1.68 2.50 -9.24
C PRO A 195 3.07 1.87 -9.35
N SER A 196 4.01 2.49 -10.07
CA SER A 196 5.38 1.99 -10.18
C SER A 196 6.12 2.07 -8.83
N LEU A 197 5.95 3.16 -8.09
CA LEU A 197 6.50 3.29 -6.73
C LEU A 197 5.87 2.25 -5.78
N PHE A 198 4.57 2.05 -5.90
CA PHE A 198 3.86 1.08 -5.07
C PHE A 198 4.29 -0.37 -5.36
N LEU A 199 4.39 -0.75 -6.63
CA LEU A 199 4.90 -2.06 -7.05
C LEU A 199 6.31 -2.29 -6.51
N LYS A 200 7.20 -1.30 -6.63
CA LYS A 200 8.56 -1.38 -6.09
C LYS A 200 8.55 -1.60 -4.57
N CYS A 201 7.68 -0.91 -3.84
CA CYS A 201 7.53 -1.11 -2.39
C CYS A 201 7.14 -2.56 -2.05
N LEU A 202 6.18 -3.14 -2.77
CA LEU A 202 5.76 -4.53 -2.57
C LEU A 202 6.85 -5.54 -2.96
N GLN A 203 7.62 -5.27 -4.01
CA GLN A 203 8.77 -6.08 -4.42
C GLN A 203 9.84 -6.08 -3.32
N THR A 204 10.24 -4.91 -2.84
CA THR A 204 11.18 -4.79 -1.71
C THR A 204 10.67 -5.51 -0.47
N LEU A 205 9.38 -5.38 -0.14
CA LEU A 205 8.80 -6.08 1.00
C LEU A 205 8.89 -7.62 0.85
N LYS A 206 8.68 -8.18 -0.34
CA LYS A 206 8.82 -9.61 -0.58
C LYS A 206 10.27 -10.09 -0.56
N GLU A 207 11.18 -9.28 -1.11
CA GLU A 207 12.60 -9.63 -1.24
C GLU A 207 13.38 -9.48 0.07
N GLU A 208 13.18 -8.37 0.77
CA GLU A 208 13.95 -8.01 1.96
C GLU A 208 13.21 -8.30 3.27
N GLY A 209 11.92 -8.65 3.19
CA GLY A 209 11.09 -8.92 4.37
C GLY A 209 10.80 -7.68 5.23
N SER A 210 11.17 -6.48 4.79
CA SER A 210 10.81 -5.22 5.46
C SER A 210 10.88 -4.07 4.47
N VAL A 211 10.14 -2.99 4.74
CA VAL A 211 10.14 -1.81 3.86
C VAL A 211 9.64 -0.58 4.62
N TYR A 212 10.22 0.58 4.30
CA TYR A 212 9.60 1.88 4.61
C TYR A 212 8.67 2.28 3.47
N ALA A 213 7.45 2.65 3.82
CA ALA A 213 6.42 3.08 2.89
C ALA A 213 5.87 4.46 3.27
N PRO A 214 5.37 5.23 2.29
CA PRO A 214 4.70 6.47 2.58
C PRO A 214 3.34 6.23 3.24
N SER A 215 2.95 7.13 4.14
CA SER A 215 1.55 7.29 4.56
C SER A 215 0.90 8.44 3.79
N PHE A 216 -0.36 8.75 4.09
CA PHE A 216 -1.06 9.91 3.53
C PHE A 216 -1.63 10.78 4.64
N ASP A 217 -1.21 12.05 4.67
CA ASP A 217 -1.76 13.02 5.62
C ASP A 217 -3.01 13.65 5.00
N HIS A 218 -4.20 13.36 5.54
CA HIS A 218 -5.46 13.93 5.04
C HIS A 218 -5.66 15.41 5.39
N GLY A 219 -4.95 15.94 6.38
CA GLY A 219 -4.98 17.36 6.75
C GLY A 219 -4.15 18.21 5.78
N VAL A 220 -2.93 17.76 5.46
CA VAL A 220 -2.09 18.37 4.42
C VAL A 220 -2.65 18.04 3.03
N GLY A 221 -3.13 16.82 2.84
CA GLY A 221 -3.60 16.27 1.57
C GLY A 221 -2.46 15.85 0.66
N ASP A 222 -1.35 15.32 1.18
CA ASP A 222 -0.23 14.78 0.41
C ASP A 222 0.44 13.59 1.13
N PRO A 223 1.21 12.76 0.39
CA PRO A 223 2.01 11.68 0.98
C PRO A 223 3.05 12.16 2.00
N VAL A 224 3.33 11.32 3.00
CA VAL A 224 4.42 11.48 3.97
C VAL A 224 5.39 10.31 3.83
N GLU A 225 6.58 10.58 3.31
CA GLU A 225 7.59 9.55 3.02
C GLU A 225 8.15 8.88 4.28
N ASN A 226 8.43 7.58 4.18
CA ASN A 226 9.03 6.75 5.23
C ASN A 226 8.27 6.75 6.57
N ASP A 227 6.96 6.98 6.56
CA ASP A 227 6.15 7.08 7.76
C ASP A 227 5.68 5.70 8.29
N ILE A 228 5.52 4.72 7.39
CA ILE A 228 5.09 3.37 7.75
C ILE A 228 6.28 2.42 7.61
N PHE A 229 6.68 1.76 8.70
CA PHE A 229 7.70 0.73 8.67
C PHE A 229 7.10 -0.67 8.84
N VAL A 230 7.07 -1.44 7.75
CA VAL A 230 6.72 -2.86 7.80
C VAL A 230 7.97 -3.63 8.25
N LYS A 231 7.94 -4.13 9.48
CA LYS A 231 9.08 -4.78 10.12
C LYS A 231 9.22 -6.27 9.74
N PRO A 232 10.43 -6.88 9.89
CA PRO A 232 10.65 -8.31 9.61
C PRO A 232 9.73 -9.27 10.38
N GLN A 233 9.32 -8.93 11.60
CA GLN A 233 8.42 -9.73 12.43
C GLN A 233 6.97 -9.77 11.91
N HIS A 234 6.52 -8.77 11.15
CA HIS A 234 5.18 -8.77 10.57
C HIS A 234 5.11 -9.84 9.49
N LYS A 235 4.62 -11.04 9.81
CA LYS A 235 4.44 -12.14 8.85
C LYS A 235 3.25 -11.95 7.94
N ILE A 236 2.23 -11.23 8.42
CA ILE A 236 1.01 -10.95 7.68
C ILE A 236 0.97 -9.45 7.39
N VAL A 237 0.73 -9.08 6.14
CA VAL A 237 0.56 -7.69 5.72
C VAL A 237 -0.76 -7.57 4.96
N ILE A 238 -1.71 -6.83 5.51
CA ILE A 238 -2.94 -6.48 4.80
C ILE A 238 -2.70 -5.17 4.07
N VAL A 239 -2.58 -5.24 2.75
CA VAL A 239 -2.49 -4.08 1.88
C VAL A 239 -3.90 -3.67 1.52
N GLU A 240 -4.31 -2.45 1.86
CA GLU A 240 -5.67 -1.97 1.59
C GLU A 240 -5.67 -0.80 0.60
N GLY A 241 -6.60 -0.81 -0.35
CA GLY A 241 -6.66 0.21 -1.38
C GLY A 241 -7.79 0.01 -2.37
N ASN A 242 -8.09 1.03 -3.17
CA ASN A 242 -9.18 0.98 -4.14
C ASN A 242 -8.85 0.08 -5.34
N TYR A 243 -7.64 0.20 -5.88
CA TYR A 243 -7.30 -0.30 -7.23
C TYR A 243 -6.45 -1.58 -7.23
N LEU A 244 -6.36 -2.26 -6.08
CA LEU A 244 -5.46 -3.40 -5.90
C LEU A 244 -5.76 -4.60 -6.83
N LEU A 245 -6.99 -4.70 -7.35
CA LEU A 245 -7.42 -5.81 -8.20
C LEU A 245 -7.67 -5.43 -9.67
N LEU A 246 -7.32 -4.20 -10.09
CA LEU A 246 -7.43 -3.82 -11.50
C LEU A 246 -6.53 -4.71 -12.39
N GLU A 247 -6.95 -4.93 -13.63
CA GLU A 247 -6.24 -5.81 -14.58
C GLU A 247 -5.35 -5.04 -15.58
N GLU A 248 -5.26 -3.73 -15.41
CA GLU A 248 -4.61 -2.80 -16.33
C GLU A 248 -3.18 -2.46 -15.90
N ASP A 249 -2.27 -2.40 -16.88
CA ASP A 249 -0.89 -1.93 -16.73
C ASP A 249 -0.18 -2.43 -15.45
N VAL A 250 0.42 -1.52 -14.70
CA VAL A 250 1.19 -1.80 -13.47
C VAL A 250 0.28 -2.27 -12.34
N TRP A 251 -1.03 -1.98 -12.36
CA TRP A 251 -1.97 -2.48 -11.36
C TRP A 251 -2.13 -3.99 -11.43
N ARG A 252 -2.07 -4.58 -12.64
CA ARG A 252 -2.04 -6.03 -12.81
C ARG A 252 -0.81 -6.64 -12.13
N ASP A 253 0.35 -6.01 -12.30
CA ASP A 253 1.58 -6.50 -11.69
C ASP A 253 1.52 -6.39 -10.15
N ILE A 254 0.92 -5.30 -9.61
CA ILE A 254 0.63 -5.15 -8.18
C ILE A 254 -0.30 -6.27 -7.68
N ARG A 255 -1.38 -6.55 -8.41
CA ARG A 255 -2.35 -7.60 -8.07
C ARG A 255 -1.69 -8.97 -7.93
N ASP A 256 -0.72 -9.25 -8.80
CA ASP A 256 0.00 -10.52 -8.83
C ASP A 256 1.03 -10.65 -7.68
N MET A 257 1.28 -9.56 -6.94
CA MET A 257 2.07 -9.59 -5.70
C MET A 257 1.30 -10.14 -4.49
N PHE A 258 -0.03 -10.24 -4.54
CA PHE A 258 -0.83 -10.70 -3.39
C PHE A 258 -0.97 -12.22 -3.34
N ASP A 259 -0.73 -12.80 -2.17
CA ASP A 259 -0.94 -14.22 -1.89
C ASP A 259 -2.43 -14.56 -1.78
N GLU A 260 -3.24 -13.62 -1.29
CA GLU A 260 -4.70 -13.67 -1.30
C GLU A 260 -5.31 -12.31 -1.67
N LYS A 261 -6.37 -12.34 -2.47
CA LYS A 261 -7.10 -11.14 -2.93
C LYS A 261 -8.48 -11.09 -2.34
N TRP A 262 -8.73 -10.13 -1.46
CA TRP A 262 -10.03 -9.91 -0.83
C TRP A 262 -10.71 -8.70 -1.45
N PHE A 263 -12.03 -8.76 -1.59
CA PHE A 263 -12.84 -7.66 -2.09
C PHE A 263 -14.03 -7.40 -1.19
N ILE A 264 -14.22 -6.14 -0.76
CA ILE A 264 -15.41 -5.72 -0.04
C ILE A 264 -16.49 -5.34 -1.04
N ASP A 265 -17.54 -6.15 -1.07
CA ASP A 265 -18.73 -5.97 -1.87
C ASP A 265 -19.77 -5.16 -1.11
N ILE A 266 -20.25 -4.10 -1.73
CA ILE A 266 -21.25 -3.19 -1.19
C ILE A 266 -22.07 -2.64 -2.35
N ASP A 267 -23.35 -2.33 -2.08
CA ASP A 267 -24.15 -1.54 -3.00
C ASP A 267 -23.49 -0.17 -3.23
N ILE A 268 -23.33 0.20 -4.50
CA ILE A 268 -22.59 1.41 -4.86
C ILE A 268 -23.28 2.66 -4.34
N ASP A 269 -24.61 2.71 -4.32
CA ASP A 269 -25.36 3.88 -3.85
C ASP A 269 -25.20 4.04 -2.34
N VAL A 270 -25.22 2.93 -1.58
CA VAL A 270 -24.91 2.94 -0.14
C VAL A 270 -23.48 3.44 0.10
N SER A 271 -22.50 2.94 -0.67
CA SER A 271 -21.10 3.38 -0.54
C SER A 271 -20.95 4.88 -0.84
N MET A 272 -21.62 5.39 -1.87
CA MET A 272 -21.57 6.81 -2.23
C MET A 272 -22.29 7.70 -1.23
N GLN A 273 -23.38 7.23 -0.61
CA GLN A 273 -24.00 7.94 0.52
C GLN A 273 -23.03 8.05 1.70
N ARG A 274 -22.30 6.99 2.06
CA ARG A 274 -21.29 7.03 3.11
C ARG A 274 -20.16 8.02 2.77
N VAL A 275 -19.69 8.04 1.52
CA VAL A 275 -18.67 9.01 1.08
C VAL A 275 -19.20 10.44 1.10
N LEU A 276 -20.45 10.67 0.70
CA LEU A 276 -21.08 11.99 0.76
C LEU A 276 -21.12 12.51 2.21
N GLN A 277 -21.60 11.68 3.14
CA GLN A 277 -21.64 12.04 4.56
C GLN A 277 -20.24 12.33 5.11
N ARG A 278 -19.23 11.58 4.67
CA ARG A 278 -17.83 11.84 5.04
C ARG A 278 -17.33 13.18 4.51
N HIS A 279 -17.59 13.51 3.24
CA HIS A 279 -17.20 14.82 2.68
C HIS A 279 -17.85 15.97 3.44
N ILE A 280 -19.14 15.87 3.76
CA ILE A 280 -19.86 16.87 4.55
C ILE A 280 -19.27 16.94 5.98
N GLY A 281 -19.01 15.79 6.61
CA GLY A 281 -18.39 15.71 7.93
C GLY A 281 -16.99 16.34 8.00
N THR A 282 -16.26 16.40 6.88
CA THR A 282 -14.98 17.13 6.77
C THR A 282 -15.14 18.63 6.51
N GLY A 283 -16.37 19.15 6.48
CA GLY A 283 -16.68 20.57 6.32
C GLY A 283 -16.90 21.03 4.87
N LYS A 284 -17.09 20.12 3.91
CA LYS A 284 -17.47 20.51 2.53
C LYS A 284 -18.95 20.83 2.45
N GLU A 285 -19.28 21.87 1.69
CA GLU A 285 -20.68 22.21 1.38
C GLU A 285 -21.40 21.05 0.67
N PRO A 286 -22.69 20.80 0.94
CA PRO A 286 -23.41 19.65 0.42
C PRO A 286 -23.43 19.53 -1.11
N ASP A 287 -23.55 20.66 -1.81
CA ASP A 287 -23.55 20.73 -3.28
C ASP A 287 -22.18 20.41 -3.87
N VAL A 288 -21.10 20.93 -3.27
CA VAL A 288 -19.71 20.63 -3.63
C VAL A 288 -19.40 19.14 -3.38
N ALA A 289 -19.86 18.61 -2.25
CA ALA A 289 -19.70 17.19 -1.93
C ALA A 289 -20.46 16.31 -2.93
N ALA A 290 -21.70 16.64 -3.26
CA ALA A 290 -22.50 15.93 -4.26
C ALA A 290 -21.86 15.97 -5.66
N TRP A 291 -21.35 17.14 -6.08
CA TRP A 291 -20.61 17.26 -7.32
C TRP A 291 -19.38 16.35 -7.33
N ARG A 292 -18.58 16.33 -6.26
CA ARG A 292 -17.40 15.47 -6.14
C ARG A 292 -17.75 13.97 -6.20
N ILE A 293 -18.86 13.57 -5.59
CA ILE A 293 -19.37 12.19 -5.71
C ILE A 293 -19.64 11.85 -7.17
N SER A 294 -20.43 12.68 -7.86
CA SER A 294 -20.83 12.42 -9.25
C SER A 294 -19.64 12.45 -10.22
N TYR A 295 -18.72 13.38 -10.01
CA TYR A 295 -17.63 13.66 -10.95
C TYR A 295 -16.40 12.81 -10.72
N ASN A 296 -16.16 12.32 -9.50
CA ASN A 296 -14.93 11.61 -9.16
C ASN A 296 -15.18 10.29 -8.43
N ASP A 297 -15.80 10.32 -7.24
CA ASP A 297 -15.87 9.13 -6.37
C ASP A 297 -16.71 8.00 -7.00
N ARG A 298 -17.86 8.31 -7.63
CA ARG A 298 -18.73 7.31 -8.26
C ARG A 298 -18.09 6.67 -9.50
N PRO A 299 -17.58 7.41 -10.50
CA PRO A 299 -16.90 6.78 -11.63
C PRO A 299 -15.72 5.91 -11.21
N ASN A 300 -14.96 6.32 -10.18
CA ASN A 300 -13.90 5.49 -9.61
C ASN A 300 -14.48 4.22 -8.96
N ALA A 301 -15.56 4.34 -8.19
CA ALA A 301 -16.23 3.20 -7.56
C ALA A 301 -16.74 2.19 -8.60
N GLU A 302 -17.37 2.66 -9.68
CA GLU A 302 -17.86 1.81 -10.77
C GLU A 302 -16.72 0.99 -11.40
N LEU A 303 -15.60 1.64 -11.72
CA LEU A 303 -14.39 0.96 -12.22
C LEU A 303 -13.88 -0.11 -11.23
N ILE A 304 -13.83 0.21 -9.94
CA ILE A 304 -13.36 -0.72 -8.90
C ILE A 304 -14.28 -1.94 -8.80
N MET A 305 -15.59 -1.76 -8.92
CA MET A 305 -16.57 -2.85 -8.84
C MET A 305 -16.39 -3.88 -9.96
N GLU A 306 -15.93 -3.48 -11.14
CA GLU A 306 -15.62 -4.40 -12.25
C GLU A 306 -14.46 -5.36 -11.92
N SER A 307 -13.56 -4.96 -11.02
CA SER A 307 -12.40 -5.77 -10.60
C SER A 307 -12.75 -6.89 -9.61
N LYS A 308 -13.96 -6.89 -9.04
CA LYS A 308 -14.43 -7.90 -8.06
C LYS A 308 -14.23 -9.35 -8.51
N LYS A 309 -14.33 -9.61 -9.81
CA LYS A 309 -14.14 -10.95 -10.41
C LYS A 309 -12.75 -11.55 -10.16
N ALA A 310 -11.75 -10.71 -9.88
CA ALA A 310 -10.37 -11.14 -9.61
C ALA A 310 -10.13 -11.50 -8.13
N ALA A 311 -11.13 -11.37 -7.26
CA ALA A 311 -11.00 -11.70 -5.85
C ALA A 311 -10.97 -13.21 -5.60
N ASP A 312 -10.16 -13.63 -4.65
CA ASP A 312 -10.17 -14.97 -4.06
C ASP A 312 -11.25 -15.10 -2.97
N LEU A 313 -11.64 -13.97 -2.37
CA LEU A 313 -12.64 -13.90 -1.31
C LEU A 313 -13.46 -12.61 -1.41
N VAL A 314 -14.78 -12.72 -1.30
CA VAL A 314 -15.69 -11.58 -1.23
C VAL A 314 -16.25 -11.43 0.18
N ILE A 315 -16.11 -10.22 0.73
CA ILE A 315 -16.63 -9.80 2.04
C ILE A 315 -17.82 -8.89 1.78
N ARG A 316 -19.03 -9.27 2.19
CA ARG A 316 -20.17 -8.35 2.10
C ARG A 316 -20.07 -7.30 3.21
N SER A 317 -20.10 -6.03 2.84
CA SER A 317 -20.31 -4.95 3.80
C SER A 317 -21.75 -5.03 4.30
N VAL A 318 -21.94 -5.24 5.60
CA VAL A 318 -23.26 -5.12 6.24
C VAL A 318 -23.29 -3.82 7.03
N ASP A 319 -24.49 -3.23 7.18
CA ASP A 319 -24.68 -2.08 8.07
C ASP A 319 -24.51 -2.52 9.54
N TYR A 320 -23.96 -1.62 10.35
CA TYR A 320 -23.80 -1.80 11.80
C TYR A 320 -25.11 -1.58 12.55
#